data_AF-A0A7V9WL67-F1
#
_entry.id   AF-A0A7V9WL67-F1
#
_cell.length_a   1.000
_cell.length_b   1.000
_cell.length_c   1.000
_cell.angle_alpha   90.00
_cell.angle_beta   90.00
_cell.angle_gamma   90.00
#
_symmetry.space_group_name_H-M   'P 1'
#
loop_
_entity.id
_entity.type
_entity.pdbx_description
1 polymer ?
#
loop_
_entity_poly.entity_id
_entity_poly.type
_entity_poly.pdbx_seq_one_letter_code
_entity_poly.pdbx_strand_id
1 'polypeptide(L)'
;MTYRQRKAKRGNGNAGARVFVLSAGLIVTVIAIGLLSVAGYVIATAATAPALSELKPTAVGESSVIYAADGSRLGYVQSDEIRTAIPWGGMPQEVRRAVVAIEDERFYEHEGVDYSAIVRAGVKNIESGKNVQGGSTITQQLVRALYIKDPERSFQRKIREAKLASELEKKRSKRWILEHYLNDVPFGTVGGRTSIGIEAAASTFFGKKARNLTLAEAAMLAGLPQAPSQYNPFRNPSAALRRRSEVLDKMAENRYITEAEAVEAKGAELELHKGTRYTQRREPYFFDYVQEQLIERYGVGVYRRGGLKVHTTINPKTQDQARDAINSYYGDPAGPSSAIVSIDPTNGKIKAMASSGTYSDRTFNLAAQGQRQPGSAFKTMVLTAAVRSGIDPDSTYYTS
;
A
#
# COMPACT_ATOMS: atom_id res chain seq x y z
N MET A 1 15.29 -14.43 92.23
CA MET A 1 14.49 -14.60 90.99
C MET A 1 14.16 -16.07 90.81
N THR A 2 12.88 -16.42 90.78
CA THR A 2 12.35 -17.80 90.83
C THR A 2 12.21 -18.46 89.45
N TYR A 3 12.31 -19.79 89.45
CA TYR A 3 12.32 -20.78 88.36
C TYR A 3 11.10 -20.79 87.40
N ARG A 4 10.25 -19.75 87.41
CA ARG A 4 8.94 -19.73 86.73
C ARG A 4 8.87 -18.94 85.41
N GLN A 5 9.99 -18.56 84.80
CA GLN A 5 9.99 -17.76 83.56
C GLN A 5 10.74 -18.38 82.36
N ARG A 6 11.07 -19.68 82.38
CA ARG A 6 11.81 -20.34 81.28
C ARG A 6 10.97 -21.13 80.27
N LYS A 7 9.63 -21.10 80.33
CA LYS A 7 8.79 -21.96 79.47
C LYS A 7 7.70 -21.23 78.66
N ALA A 8 7.93 -19.97 78.27
CA ALA A 8 6.97 -19.21 77.44
C ALA A 8 7.62 -18.45 76.26
N LYS A 9 8.81 -18.87 75.79
CA LYS A 9 9.52 -18.17 74.69
C LYS A 9 10.07 -19.10 73.61
N ARG A 10 9.40 -20.21 73.33
CA ARG A 10 9.85 -21.19 72.30
C ARG A 10 8.79 -21.67 71.31
N GLY A 11 7.61 -21.03 71.25
CA GLY A 11 6.50 -21.47 70.39
C GLY A 11 6.21 -20.64 69.14
N ASN A 12 6.67 -19.38 69.04
CA ASN A 12 6.14 -18.44 68.03
C ASN A 12 7.07 -18.09 66.86
N GLY A 13 8.26 -18.69 66.76
CA GLY A 13 9.20 -18.40 65.66
C GLY A 13 8.82 -19.02 64.31
N ASN A 14 8.03 -20.11 64.30
CA ASN A 14 7.72 -20.88 63.08
C ASN A 14 6.34 -20.59 62.48
N ALA A 15 5.46 -19.88 63.19
CA ALA A 15 4.13 -19.56 62.69
C ALA A 15 4.19 -18.54 61.52
N GLY A 16 4.99 -17.48 61.67
CA GLY A 16 5.19 -16.49 60.60
C GLY A 16 5.87 -17.08 59.36
N ALA A 17 6.88 -17.95 59.54
CA ALA A 17 7.55 -18.63 58.44
C ALA A 17 6.61 -19.61 57.69
N ARG A 18 5.75 -20.35 58.39
CA ARG A 18 4.74 -21.22 57.77
C ARG A 18 3.68 -20.43 57.02
N VAL A 19 3.20 -19.33 57.59
CA VAL A 19 2.23 -18.44 56.92
C VAL A 19 2.85 -17.81 55.67
N PHE A 20 4.10 -17.38 55.72
CA PHE A 20 4.83 -16.85 54.56
C PHE A 20 5.02 -17.89 53.44
N VAL A 21 5.43 -19.13 53.78
CA VAL A 21 5.60 -20.20 52.79
C VAL A 21 4.26 -20.63 52.18
N LEU A 22 3.19 -20.71 52.97
CA LEU A 22 1.85 -21.04 52.46
C LEU A 22 1.28 -19.93 51.56
N SER A 23 1.50 -18.66 51.91
CA SER A 23 1.06 -17.52 51.10
C SER A 23 1.90 -17.36 49.82
N ALA A 24 3.21 -17.55 49.88
CA ALA A 24 4.07 -17.62 48.68
C ALA A 24 3.68 -18.80 47.77
N GLY A 25 3.42 -19.98 48.33
CA GLY A 25 2.94 -21.14 47.59
C GLY A 25 1.58 -20.90 46.92
N LEU A 26 0.65 -20.23 47.60
CA LEU A 26 -0.64 -19.83 47.02
C LEU A 26 -0.47 -18.86 45.86
N ILE A 27 0.40 -17.85 46.00
CA ILE A 27 0.70 -16.87 44.94
C ILE A 27 1.28 -17.58 43.71
N VAL A 28 2.27 -18.46 43.89
CA VAL A 28 2.87 -19.24 42.79
C VAL A 28 1.82 -20.12 42.12
N THR A 29 0.94 -20.75 42.90
CA THR A 29 -0.13 -21.61 42.37
C THR A 29 -1.15 -20.80 41.56
N VAL A 30 -1.56 -19.62 42.04
CA VAL A 30 -2.46 -18.71 41.31
C VAL A 30 -1.82 -18.22 40.01
N ILE A 31 -0.53 -17.87 40.03
CA ILE A 31 0.20 -17.50 38.81
C ILE A 31 0.27 -18.67 37.83
N ALA A 32 0.57 -19.88 38.31
CA ALA A 32 0.64 -21.08 37.47
C ALA A 32 -0.71 -21.42 36.84
N ILE A 33 -1.81 -21.38 37.60
CA ILE A 33 -3.17 -21.56 37.09
C ILE A 33 -3.52 -20.47 36.07
N GLY A 34 -3.14 -19.21 36.35
CA GLY A 34 -3.32 -18.11 35.42
C GLY A 34 -2.58 -18.34 34.10
N LEU A 35 -1.31 -18.73 34.15
CA LEU A 35 -0.49 -19.05 32.97
C LEU A 35 -1.06 -20.23 32.18
N LEU A 36 -1.49 -21.30 32.85
CA LEU A 36 -2.13 -22.45 32.20
C LEU A 36 -3.46 -22.06 31.54
N SER A 37 -4.25 -21.20 32.19
CA SER A 37 -5.51 -20.69 31.64
C SER A 37 -5.26 -19.84 30.38
N VAL A 38 -4.25 -18.97 30.41
CA VAL A 38 -3.83 -18.18 29.25
C VAL A 38 -3.32 -19.09 28.13
N ALA A 39 -2.47 -20.07 28.44
CA ALA A 39 -1.97 -21.03 27.46
C ALA A 39 -3.11 -21.83 26.82
N GLY A 40 -4.06 -22.32 27.64
CA GLY A 40 -5.26 -23.01 27.16
C GLY A 40 -6.11 -22.14 26.24
N TYR A 41 -6.33 -20.87 26.60
CA TYR A 41 -7.04 -19.91 25.76
C TYR A 41 -6.33 -19.65 24.42
N VAL A 42 -5.00 -19.49 24.44
CA VAL A 42 -4.19 -19.29 23.24
C VAL A 42 -4.27 -20.52 22.33
N ILE A 43 -4.14 -21.72 22.87
CA ILE A 43 -4.24 -22.98 22.11
C ILE A 43 -5.63 -23.13 21.50
N ALA A 44 -6.69 -22.94 22.28
CA ALA A 44 -8.07 -23.02 21.80
C ALA A 44 -8.35 -22.00 20.69
N THR A 45 -7.87 -20.77 20.84
CA THR A 45 -8.03 -19.72 19.82
C THR A 45 -7.19 -20.00 18.57
N ALA A 46 -5.99 -20.54 18.72
CA ALA A 46 -5.17 -20.94 17.58
C ALA A 46 -5.79 -22.13 16.82
N ALA A 47 -6.46 -23.05 17.52
CA ALA A 47 -7.15 -24.19 16.91
C ALA A 47 -8.34 -23.76 16.04
N THR A 48 -9.01 -22.65 16.35
CA THR A 48 -10.13 -22.14 15.53
C THR A 48 -9.68 -21.30 14.33
N ALA A 49 -8.40 -20.92 14.25
CA ALA A 49 -7.88 -20.19 13.09
C ALA A 49 -7.69 -21.14 11.89
N PRO A 50 -8.13 -20.76 10.68
CA PRO A 50 -7.91 -21.55 9.46
C PRO A 50 -6.42 -21.75 9.19
N ALA A 51 -6.06 -22.83 8.52
CA ALA A 51 -4.68 -23.08 8.11
C ALA A 51 -4.27 -22.12 6.98
N LEU A 52 -2.99 -21.76 6.91
CA LEU A 52 -2.49 -20.87 5.85
C LEU A 52 -2.76 -21.42 4.44
N SER A 53 -2.77 -22.73 4.26
CA SER A 53 -3.07 -23.38 2.97
C SER A 53 -4.51 -23.20 2.50
N GLU A 54 -5.45 -22.91 3.40
CA GLU A 54 -6.87 -22.68 3.08
C GLU A 54 -7.11 -21.20 2.74
N LEU A 55 -6.17 -20.33 3.12
CA LEU A 55 -6.28 -18.90 2.89
C LEU A 55 -5.65 -18.52 1.56
N LYS A 56 -6.40 -17.72 0.79
CA LYS A 56 -5.84 -16.99 -0.33
C LYS A 56 -5.34 -15.64 0.18
N PRO A 57 -4.11 -15.23 -0.14
CA PRO A 57 -3.69 -13.88 0.13
C PRO A 57 -4.68 -12.95 -0.58
N THR A 58 -5.06 -11.87 0.10
CA THR A 58 -5.82 -10.79 -0.51
C THR A 58 -5.08 -10.42 -1.79
N ALA A 59 -5.79 -10.38 -2.92
CA ALA A 59 -5.18 -10.14 -4.22
C ALA A 59 -4.63 -8.71 -4.27
N VAL A 60 -3.41 -8.54 -3.78
CA VAL A 60 -2.68 -7.29 -3.82
C VAL A 60 -2.12 -7.23 -5.25
N GLY A 61 -2.86 -6.61 -6.17
CA GLY A 61 -2.37 -6.34 -7.53
C GLY A 61 -1.45 -5.11 -7.52
N GLU A 62 -0.63 -4.93 -8.56
CA GLU A 62 -0.04 -3.60 -8.82
C GLU A 62 -1.16 -2.59 -9.11
N SER A 63 -0.89 -1.28 -9.02
CA SER A 63 -1.86 -0.30 -9.50
C SER A 63 -2.17 -0.54 -10.98
N SER A 64 -3.46 -0.48 -11.35
CA SER A 64 -3.88 -0.61 -12.74
C SER A 64 -3.27 0.50 -13.61
N VAL A 65 -2.75 0.14 -14.78
CA VAL A 65 -2.02 1.05 -15.69
C VAL A 65 -2.64 1.02 -17.07
N ILE A 66 -2.77 2.19 -17.69
CA ILE A 66 -3.20 2.35 -19.08
C ILE A 66 -1.99 2.71 -19.93
N TYR A 67 -1.81 2.00 -21.05
CA TYR A 67 -0.74 2.15 -22.02
C TYR A 67 -1.27 2.54 -23.40
N ALA A 68 -0.51 3.36 -24.11
CA ALA A 68 -0.72 3.66 -25.52
C ALA A 68 -0.29 2.47 -26.42
N ALA A 69 -0.54 2.56 -27.72
CA ALA A 69 -0.21 1.51 -28.69
C ALA A 69 1.30 1.24 -28.83
N ASP A 70 2.14 2.23 -28.52
CA ASP A 70 3.61 2.10 -28.52
C ASP A 70 4.17 1.56 -27.19
N GLY A 71 3.30 1.19 -26.24
CA GLY A 71 3.68 0.71 -24.91
C GLY A 71 4.02 1.83 -23.92
N SER A 72 3.98 3.10 -24.31
CA SER A 72 4.18 4.22 -23.39
C SER A 72 3.02 4.32 -22.40
N ARG A 73 3.32 4.62 -21.13
CA ARG A 73 2.30 4.75 -20.09
C ARG A 73 1.49 6.03 -20.28
N LEU A 74 0.18 5.91 -20.38
CA LEU A 74 -0.75 7.04 -20.32
C LEU A 74 -0.98 7.47 -18.87
N GLY A 75 -1.18 6.53 -17.95
CA GLY A 75 -1.32 6.86 -16.53
C GLY A 75 -1.74 5.67 -15.68
N TYR A 76 -1.90 5.92 -14.39
CA TYR A 76 -2.47 4.97 -13.45
C TYR A 76 -3.97 5.25 -13.28
N VAL A 77 -4.74 4.17 -13.25
CA VAL A 77 -6.15 4.19 -12.87
C VAL A 77 -6.29 4.68 -11.43
N GLN A 78 -7.33 5.46 -11.15
CA GLN A 78 -7.56 5.99 -9.82
C GLN A 78 -8.05 4.90 -8.85
N SER A 79 -7.31 4.74 -7.76
CA SER A 79 -7.60 3.82 -6.66
C SER A 79 -7.25 4.44 -5.31
N ASP A 80 -7.87 3.90 -4.26
CA ASP A 80 -7.60 4.29 -2.86
C ASP A 80 -6.26 3.71 -2.36
N GLU A 81 -5.75 2.70 -3.05
CA GLU A 81 -4.46 2.06 -2.79
C GLU A 81 -3.56 2.16 -4.02
N ILE A 82 -2.33 2.61 -3.84
CA ILE A 82 -1.32 2.66 -4.90
C ILE A 82 -0.17 1.71 -4.60
N ARG A 83 0.28 1.02 -5.64
CA ARG A 83 1.25 -0.06 -5.51
C ARG A 83 2.09 -0.22 -6.76
N THR A 84 3.39 -0.39 -6.57
CA THR A 84 4.32 -0.90 -7.57
C THR A 84 5.22 -1.90 -6.86
N ALA A 85 5.24 -3.15 -7.31
CA ALA A 85 6.13 -4.14 -6.74
C ALA A 85 7.51 -4.00 -7.37
N ILE A 86 8.56 -4.10 -6.56
CA ILE A 86 9.93 -4.18 -7.04
C ILE A 86 10.56 -5.49 -6.59
N PRO A 87 11.40 -6.14 -7.41
CA PRO A 87 12.11 -7.34 -6.98
C PRO A 87 13.14 -6.99 -5.90
N TRP A 88 13.58 -7.98 -5.13
CA TRP A 88 14.64 -7.81 -4.11
C TRP A 88 15.86 -6.99 -4.58
N GLY A 89 16.34 -7.20 -5.80
CA GLY A 89 17.49 -6.46 -6.35
C GLY A 89 17.23 -4.97 -6.57
N GLY A 90 15.98 -4.54 -6.65
CA GLY A 90 15.57 -3.14 -6.70
C GLY A 90 15.40 -2.49 -5.33
N MET A 91 15.45 -3.27 -4.24
CA MET A 91 15.26 -2.77 -2.87
C MET A 91 16.61 -2.32 -2.27
N PRO A 92 16.74 -1.04 -1.86
CA PRO A 92 17.94 -0.56 -1.16
C PRO A 92 18.30 -1.43 0.04
N GLN A 93 19.60 -1.54 0.33
CA GLN A 93 20.04 -2.27 1.52
C GLN A 93 19.66 -1.52 2.80
N GLU A 94 19.69 -0.19 2.74
CA GLU A 94 19.40 0.77 3.79
C GLU A 94 17.95 0.61 4.24
N VAL A 95 17.00 0.52 3.31
CA VAL A 95 15.58 0.26 3.64
C VAL A 95 15.40 -1.09 4.32
N ARG A 96 16.03 -2.15 3.78
CA ARG A 96 15.93 -3.50 4.34
C ARG A 96 16.46 -3.52 5.78
N ARG A 97 17.62 -2.91 6.03
CA ARG A 97 18.25 -2.80 7.35
C ARG A 97 17.43 -1.92 8.29
N ALA A 98 16.91 -0.78 7.82
CA ALA A 98 16.10 0.13 8.62
C ALA A 98 14.82 -0.53 9.12
N VAL A 99 14.09 -1.22 8.24
CA VAL A 99 12.88 -1.95 8.61
C VAL A 99 13.18 -3.05 9.61
N VAL A 100 14.21 -3.87 9.37
CA VAL A 100 14.62 -4.91 10.34
C VAL A 100 15.00 -4.27 11.68
N ALA A 101 15.79 -3.21 11.69
CA ALA A 101 16.24 -2.57 12.93
C ALA A 101 15.09 -2.07 13.81
N ILE A 102 14.08 -1.43 13.22
CA ILE A 102 13.01 -0.79 13.98
C ILE A 102 11.78 -1.69 14.22
N GLU A 103 11.40 -2.52 13.24
CA GLU A 103 10.19 -3.34 13.34
C GLU A 103 10.47 -4.69 14.00
N ASP A 104 11.68 -5.26 13.82
CA ASP A 104 11.98 -6.64 14.23
C ASP A 104 13.49 -6.92 14.28
N GLU A 105 14.17 -6.41 15.32
CA GLU A 105 15.64 -6.45 15.45
C GLU A 105 16.24 -7.86 15.33
N ARG A 106 15.48 -8.88 15.75
CA ARG A 106 15.87 -10.30 15.72
C ARG A 106 15.16 -11.07 14.61
N PHE A 107 14.74 -10.36 13.56
CA PHE A 107 14.03 -10.94 12.43
C PHE A 107 14.70 -12.21 11.88
N TYR A 108 16.02 -12.30 11.87
CA TYR A 108 16.72 -13.46 11.34
C TYR A 108 16.90 -14.62 12.33
N GLU A 109 16.53 -14.45 13.60
CA GLU A 109 16.77 -15.41 14.68
C GLU A 109 15.53 -16.22 15.07
N HIS A 110 14.33 -15.66 14.91
CA HIS A 110 13.08 -16.32 15.30
C HIS A 110 12.33 -16.94 14.10
N GLU A 111 11.30 -17.74 14.35
CA GLU A 111 10.49 -18.41 13.30
C GLU A 111 9.04 -17.90 13.29
N GLY A 112 8.84 -16.62 12.97
CA GLY A 112 7.52 -15.99 12.87
C GLY A 112 7.06 -15.22 14.10
N VAL A 113 7.39 -15.69 15.30
CA VAL A 113 7.06 -15.00 16.55
C VAL A 113 8.31 -14.83 17.39
N ASP A 114 8.56 -13.60 17.84
CA ASP A 114 9.63 -13.33 18.79
C ASP A 114 9.09 -13.37 20.23
N TYR A 115 9.24 -14.53 20.87
CA TYR A 115 8.82 -14.72 22.26
C TYR A 115 9.59 -13.85 23.25
N SER A 116 10.89 -13.62 23.06
CA SER A 116 11.64 -12.75 23.98
C SER A 116 11.28 -11.28 23.79
N ALA A 117 10.89 -10.84 22.59
CA ALA A 117 10.31 -9.50 22.39
C ALA A 117 8.96 -9.35 23.09
N ILE A 118 8.11 -10.38 23.04
CA ILE A 118 6.82 -10.39 23.76
C ILE A 118 7.05 -10.25 25.27
N VAL A 119 7.98 -11.02 25.85
CA VAL A 119 8.30 -10.93 27.28
C VAL A 119 8.86 -9.56 27.64
N ARG A 120 9.83 -9.04 26.87
CA ARG A 120 10.42 -7.70 27.09
C ARG A 120 9.37 -6.61 27.01
N ALA A 121 8.48 -6.67 26.01
CA ALA A 121 7.37 -5.72 25.87
C ALA A 121 6.40 -5.79 27.06
N GLY A 122 6.12 -7.01 27.56
CA GLY A 122 5.28 -7.22 28.73
C GLY A 122 5.86 -6.57 29.99
N VAL A 123 7.15 -6.78 30.27
CA VAL A 123 7.85 -6.15 31.41
C VAL A 123 7.81 -4.62 31.28
N LYS A 124 8.15 -4.09 30.10
CA LYS A 124 8.15 -2.64 29.85
C LYS A 124 6.77 -1.99 30.02
N ASN A 125 5.69 -2.70 29.66
CA ASN A 125 4.32 -2.22 29.84
C ASN A 125 3.95 -2.09 31.33
N ILE A 126 4.41 -3.04 32.16
CA ILE A 126 4.19 -3.01 33.61
C ILE A 126 4.98 -1.85 34.23
N GLU A 127 6.23 -1.65 33.84
CA GLU A 127 7.10 -0.59 34.37
C GLU A 127 6.62 0.82 33.96
N SER A 128 6.16 0.99 32.72
CA SER A 128 5.78 2.30 32.18
C SER A 128 4.32 2.70 32.44
N GLY A 129 3.48 1.78 32.93
CA GLY A 129 2.04 1.98 33.12
C GLY A 129 1.27 2.29 31.83
N LYS A 130 1.90 2.12 30.66
CA LYS A 130 1.34 2.41 29.34
C LYS A 130 1.43 1.17 28.46
N ASN A 131 0.44 1.00 27.57
CA ASN A 131 0.51 0.00 26.52
C ASN A 131 1.51 0.43 25.44
N VAL A 132 2.75 -0.05 25.53
CA VAL A 132 3.78 0.15 24.50
C VAL A 132 3.52 -0.81 23.34
N GLN A 133 3.38 -0.26 22.13
CA GLN A 133 3.38 -1.05 20.90
C GLN A 133 4.81 -1.52 20.60
N GLY A 134 5.05 -2.83 20.46
CA GLY A 134 6.41 -3.29 20.13
C GLY A 134 6.68 -4.79 20.25
N GLY A 135 5.66 -5.64 20.16
CA GLY A 135 5.83 -7.11 20.26
C GLY A 135 5.42 -7.89 19.01
N SER A 136 5.14 -7.20 17.90
CA SER A 136 4.76 -7.84 16.64
C SER A 136 5.95 -7.92 15.70
N THR A 137 6.19 -9.10 15.11
CA THR A 137 7.26 -9.35 14.14
C THR A 137 6.90 -8.85 12.74
N ILE A 138 7.89 -8.69 11.88
CA ILE A 138 7.69 -8.39 10.44
C ILE A 138 6.73 -9.42 9.81
N THR A 139 6.90 -10.70 10.16
CA THR A 139 6.07 -11.79 9.62
C THR A 139 4.61 -11.69 10.08
N GLN A 140 4.36 -11.35 11.35
CA GLN A 140 3.00 -11.11 11.86
C GLN A 140 2.33 -9.94 11.15
N GLN A 141 3.07 -8.86 10.92
CA GLN A 141 2.57 -7.69 10.21
C GLN A 141 2.26 -8.00 8.73
N LEU A 142 3.11 -8.76 8.05
CA LEU A 142 2.87 -9.23 6.69
C LEU A 142 1.61 -10.11 6.63
N VAL A 143 1.48 -11.06 7.55
CA VAL A 143 0.30 -11.93 7.62
C VAL A 143 -0.97 -11.13 7.85
N ARG A 144 -0.92 -10.13 8.73
CA ARG A 144 -2.04 -9.21 8.96
C ARG A 144 -2.44 -8.50 7.67
N ALA A 145 -1.48 -8.01 6.90
CA ALA A 145 -1.74 -7.32 5.63
C ALA A 145 -2.32 -8.26 4.56
N LEU A 146 -1.84 -9.50 4.46
CA LEU A 146 -2.22 -10.42 3.38
C LEU A 146 -3.48 -11.24 3.67
N TYR A 147 -3.67 -11.72 4.90
CA TYR A 147 -4.63 -12.79 5.18
C TYR A 147 -5.74 -12.41 6.15
N ILE A 148 -5.62 -11.26 6.84
CA ILE A 148 -6.58 -10.87 7.89
C ILE A 148 -7.38 -9.67 7.41
N LYS A 149 -8.68 -9.90 7.18
CA LYS A 149 -9.62 -8.86 6.74
C LYS A 149 -10.27 -8.07 7.88
N ASP A 150 -10.18 -8.59 9.10
CA ASP A 150 -10.86 -8.01 10.27
C ASP A 150 -10.06 -6.81 10.85
N PRO A 151 -10.62 -5.59 10.83
CA PRO A 151 -9.97 -4.41 11.37
C PRO A 151 -9.91 -4.41 12.90
N GLU A 152 -10.71 -5.22 13.61
CA GLU A 152 -10.80 -5.16 15.07
C GLU A 152 -9.51 -5.60 15.76
N ARG A 153 -8.97 -4.70 16.58
CA ARG A 153 -7.81 -4.96 17.42
C ARG A 153 -8.22 -5.85 18.61
N SER A 154 -8.24 -7.17 18.41
CA SER A 154 -8.50 -8.15 19.46
C SER A 154 -7.29 -9.04 19.78
N PHE A 155 -7.25 -9.57 21.01
CA PHE A 155 -6.25 -10.59 21.38
C PHE A 155 -6.37 -11.85 20.52
N GLN A 156 -7.59 -12.23 20.14
CA GLN A 156 -7.83 -13.37 19.24
C GLN A 156 -7.18 -13.16 17.87
N ARG A 157 -7.29 -11.95 17.30
CA ARG A 157 -6.62 -11.61 16.05
C ARG A 157 -5.10 -11.73 16.17
N LYS A 158 -4.50 -11.25 17.26
CA LYS A 158 -3.06 -11.39 17.51
C LYS A 158 -2.60 -12.85 17.61
N ILE A 159 -3.40 -13.72 18.23
CA ILE A 159 -3.12 -15.16 18.29
C ILE A 159 -3.17 -15.77 16.88
N ARG A 160 -4.16 -15.38 16.07
CA ARG A 160 -4.26 -15.80 14.66
C ARG A 160 -3.07 -15.30 13.83
N GLU A 161 -2.65 -14.04 13.99
CA GLU A 161 -1.45 -13.46 13.36
C GLU A 161 -0.20 -14.29 13.70
N ALA A 162 -0.01 -14.64 14.99
CA ALA A 162 1.12 -15.42 15.47
C ALA A 162 1.17 -16.85 14.88
N LYS A 163 0.02 -17.55 14.86
CA LYS A 163 -0.09 -18.90 14.25
C LYS A 163 0.27 -18.85 12.77
N LEU A 164 -0.38 -17.99 12.01
CA LEU A 164 -0.18 -17.87 10.57
C LEU A 164 1.23 -17.38 10.22
N ALA A 165 1.85 -16.52 11.04
CA ALA A 165 3.24 -16.10 10.87
C ALA A 165 4.19 -17.28 11.00
N SER A 166 4.00 -18.10 12.03
CA SER A 166 4.79 -19.33 12.24
C SER A 166 4.61 -20.33 11.09
N GLU A 167 3.40 -20.47 10.55
CA GLU A 167 3.13 -21.32 9.37
C GLU A 167 3.75 -20.77 8.08
N LEU A 168 3.78 -19.44 7.92
CA LEU A 168 4.36 -18.78 6.76
C LEU A 168 5.88 -18.95 6.72
N GLU A 169 6.55 -18.81 7.87
CA GLU A 169 8.00 -18.99 8.01
C GLU A 169 8.46 -20.42 7.74
N LYS A 170 7.65 -21.42 8.07
CA LYS A 170 7.92 -22.82 7.69
C LYS A 170 7.90 -23.05 6.18
N LYS A 171 7.19 -22.20 5.43
CA LYS A 171 6.98 -22.34 3.97
C LYS A 171 7.80 -21.36 3.13
N ARG A 172 8.29 -20.27 3.73
CA ARG A 172 8.92 -19.15 3.01
C ARG A 172 10.18 -18.70 3.74
N SER A 173 11.21 -18.35 2.97
CA SER A 173 12.47 -17.84 3.53
C SER A 173 12.32 -16.43 4.10
N LYS A 174 13.20 -16.06 5.05
CA LYS A 174 13.31 -14.68 5.59
C LYS A 174 13.42 -13.62 4.50
N ARG A 175 14.18 -13.93 3.43
CA ARG A 175 14.28 -13.06 2.26
C ARG A 175 12.92 -12.84 1.60
N TRP A 176 12.17 -13.90 1.33
CA TRP A 176 10.84 -13.81 0.74
C TRP A 176 9.90 -12.99 1.62
N ILE A 177 9.93 -13.22 2.94
CA ILE A 177 9.11 -12.50 3.91
C ILE A 177 9.43 -11.00 3.89
N LEU A 178 10.70 -10.62 3.95
CA LEU A 178 11.08 -9.21 3.94
C LEU A 178 10.80 -8.53 2.59
N GLU A 179 10.98 -9.25 1.48
CA GLU A 179 10.61 -8.77 0.13
C GLU A 179 9.12 -8.48 0.05
N HIS A 180 8.27 -9.41 0.52
CA HIS A 180 6.84 -9.22 0.53
C HIS A 180 6.40 -8.17 1.54
N TYR A 181 7.00 -8.09 2.73
CA TYR A 181 6.73 -7.00 3.67
C TYR A 181 6.94 -5.63 3.01
N LEU A 182 8.09 -5.45 2.35
CA LEU A 182 8.43 -4.20 1.67
C LEU A 182 7.58 -3.92 0.43
N ASN A 183 6.83 -4.90 -0.10
CA ASN A 183 5.95 -4.73 -1.25
C ASN A 183 4.45 -4.72 -0.89
N ASP A 184 4.04 -5.27 0.24
CA ASP A 184 2.64 -5.58 0.58
C ASP A 184 2.12 -4.84 1.82
N VAL A 185 2.99 -4.23 2.62
CA VAL A 185 2.58 -3.48 3.82
C VAL A 185 2.34 -2.00 3.49
N PRO A 186 1.31 -1.37 4.09
CA PRO A 186 1.05 0.06 3.92
C PRO A 186 2.09 0.93 4.64
N PHE A 187 2.62 1.92 3.93
CA PHE A 187 3.57 2.92 4.45
C PHE A 187 2.89 4.27 4.76
N GLY A 188 1.60 4.42 4.45
CA GLY A 188 0.80 5.59 4.84
C GLY A 188 -0.01 6.19 3.70
N THR A 189 -0.87 7.14 4.07
CA THR A 189 -1.89 7.70 3.18
C THR A 189 -1.63 9.18 2.93
N VAL A 190 -1.55 9.58 1.66
CA VAL A 190 -1.37 10.98 1.23
C VAL A 190 -2.41 11.29 0.16
N GLY A 191 -3.17 12.37 0.34
CA GLY A 191 -4.19 12.78 -0.63
C GLY A 191 -5.28 11.72 -0.87
N GLY A 192 -5.68 10.99 0.17
CA GLY A 192 -6.70 9.94 0.10
C GLY A 192 -6.21 8.61 -0.47
N ARG A 193 -4.92 8.46 -0.77
CA ARG A 193 -4.34 7.21 -1.32
C ARG A 193 -3.31 6.60 -0.41
N THR A 194 -3.49 5.33 -0.08
CA THR A 194 -2.56 4.54 0.73
C THR A 194 -1.46 3.98 -0.14
N SER A 195 -0.20 4.29 0.19
CA SER A 195 0.96 3.72 -0.47
C SER A 195 1.26 2.34 0.11
N ILE A 196 1.09 1.31 -0.71
CA ILE A 196 1.42 -0.08 -0.37
C ILE A 196 2.77 -0.42 -1.00
N GLY A 197 3.71 -0.80 -0.14
CA GLY A 197 5.08 -1.09 -0.53
C GLY A 197 5.99 0.12 -0.72
N ILE A 198 7.29 -0.14 -0.71
CA ILE A 198 8.35 0.86 -0.62
C ILE A 198 8.48 1.71 -1.89
N GLU A 199 8.29 1.13 -3.08
CA GLU A 199 8.38 1.91 -4.34
C GLU A 199 7.22 2.91 -4.46
N ALA A 200 6.02 2.52 -4.01
CA ALA A 200 4.91 3.46 -3.92
C ALA A 200 5.19 4.55 -2.87
N ALA A 201 5.71 4.17 -1.70
CA ALA A 201 6.05 5.12 -0.65
C ALA A 201 7.14 6.12 -1.08
N ALA A 202 8.25 5.65 -1.66
CA ALA A 202 9.34 6.48 -2.17
C ALA A 202 8.83 7.49 -3.20
N SER A 203 7.99 7.03 -4.13
CA SER A 203 7.38 7.92 -5.12
C SER A 203 6.39 8.89 -4.48
N THR A 204 5.62 8.50 -3.47
CA THR A 204 4.60 9.36 -2.85
C THR A 204 5.22 10.45 -1.99
N PHE A 205 6.19 10.10 -1.13
CA PHE A 205 6.77 11.01 -0.14
C PHE A 205 7.94 11.84 -0.69
N PHE A 206 8.72 11.27 -1.61
CA PHE A 206 9.95 11.89 -2.11
C PHE A 206 10.01 12.07 -3.64
N GLY A 207 9.02 11.57 -4.39
CA GLY A 207 9.07 11.62 -5.85
C GLY A 207 10.22 10.80 -6.47
N LYS A 208 10.83 9.91 -5.69
CA LYS A 208 12.01 9.11 -6.05
C LYS A 208 11.63 7.66 -6.35
N LYS A 209 12.51 6.96 -7.06
CA LYS A 209 12.51 5.49 -7.09
C LYS A 209 13.09 4.98 -5.77
N ALA A 210 12.59 3.85 -5.25
CA ALA A 210 13.07 3.31 -3.97
C ALA A 210 14.60 3.13 -3.95
N ARG A 211 15.18 2.62 -5.06
CA ARG A 211 16.63 2.44 -5.22
C ARG A 211 17.48 3.72 -5.07
N ASN A 212 16.86 4.90 -5.12
CA ASN A 212 17.54 6.19 -5.01
C ASN A 212 17.31 6.87 -3.65
N LEU A 213 16.71 6.18 -2.68
CA LEU A 213 16.51 6.72 -1.33
C LEU A 213 17.83 6.89 -0.61
N THR A 214 18.00 8.00 0.11
CA THR A 214 19.11 8.20 1.05
C THR A 214 18.87 7.42 2.35
N LEU A 215 19.88 7.31 3.20
CA LEU A 215 19.75 6.71 4.53
C LEU A 215 18.65 7.38 5.37
N ALA A 216 18.60 8.72 5.38
CA ALA A 216 17.59 9.47 6.12
C ALA A 216 16.16 9.22 5.59
N GLU A 217 16.00 9.12 4.27
CA GLU A 217 14.71 8.81 3.63
C GLU A 217 14.29 7.36 3.87
N ALA A 218 15.22 6.41 3.80
CA ALA A 218 14.99 5.01 4.12
C ALA A 218 14.53 4.84 5.58
N ALA A 219 15.21 5.51 6.52
CA ALA A 219 14.85 5.51 7.93
C ALA A 219 13.47 6.15 8.17
N MET A 220 13.17 7.26 7.48
CA MET A 220 11.85 7.88 7.52
C MET A 220 10.75 6.89 7.09
N LEU A 221 10.89 6.26 5.92
CA LEU A 221 9.88 5.32 5.42
C LEU A 221 9.76 4.08 6.30
N ALA A 222 10.87 3.54 6.79
CA ALA A 222 10.87 2.38 7.68
C ALA A 222 10.13 2.63 9.01
N GLY A 223 10.07 3.88 9.48
CA GLY A 223 9.37 4.25 10.70
C GLY A 223 7.85 4.42 10.54
N LEU A 224 7.33 4.51 9.31
CA LEU A 224 5.91 4.79 9.05
C LEU A 224 4.95 3.64 9.38
N PRO A 225 5.23 2.35 9.06
CA PRO A 225 4.28 1.24 9.22
C PRO A 225 3.66 1.10 10.61
N GLN A 226 4.40 1.43 11.68
CA GLN A 226 3.92 1.36 13.06
C GLN A 226 2.65 2.20 13.30
N ALA A 227 2.67 3.46 12.85
CA ALA A 227 1.54 4.38 12.99
C ALA A 227 1.53 5.39 11.83
N PRO A 228 1.13 4.96 10.61
CA PRO A 228 1.35 5.74 9.40
C PRO A 228 0.67 7.11 9.42
N SER A 229 -0.50 7.21 10.05
CA SER A 229 -1.22 8.47 10.21
C SER A 229 -0.55 9.45 11.18
N GLN A 230 0.10 8.93 12.24
CA GLN A 230 0.75 9.74 13.28
C GLN A 230 2.13 10.23 12.81
N TYR A 231 2.85 9.38 12.08
CA TYR A 231 4.20 9.69 11.57
C TYR A 231 4.21 10.22 10.15
N ASN A 232 3.05 10.54 9.56
CA ASN A 232 2.99 11.11 8.21
C ASN A 232 3.72 12.47 8.19
N PRO A 233 4.83 12.61 7.45
CA PRO A 233 5.66 13.82 7.49
C PRO A 233 5.00 15.04 6.84
N PHE A 234 3.97 14.87 6.00
CA PHE A 234 3.15 15.99 5.50
C PHE A 234 2.14 16.51 6.52
N ARG A 235 1.78 15.70 7.53
CA ARG A 235 0.80 16.07 8.57
C ARG A 235 1.44 16.45 9.89
N ASN A 236 2.49 15.73 10.27
CA ASN A 236 3.20 15.93 11.54
C ASN A 236 4.72 15.76 11.32
N PRO A 237 5.39 16.79 10.74
CA PRO A 237 6.82 16.76 10.46
C PRO A 237 7.65 16.41 11.70
N SER A 238 7.34 17.03 12.85
CA SER A 238 8.11 16.86 14.08
C SER A 238 8.02 15.43 14.63
N ALA A 239 6.85 14.79 14.58
CA ALA A 239 6.72 13.39 14.98
C ALA A 239 7.44 12.44 14.01
N ALA A 240 7.36 12.73 12.70
CA ALA A 240 8.06 11.97 11.68
C ALA A 240 9.58 12.05 11.83
N LEU A 241 10.12 13.24 12.12
CA LEU A 241 11.55 13.44 12.39
C LEU A 241 12.02 12.70 13.64
N ARG A 242 11.26 12.74 14.74
CA ARG A 242 11.58 11.93 15.93
C ARG A 242 11.57 10.44 15.62
N ARG A 243 10.57 9.98 14.88
CA ARG A 243 10.47 8.56 14.47
C ARG A 243 11.63 8.16 13.57
N ARG A 244 12.04 8.99 12.61
CA ARG A 244 13.25 8.79 11.80
C ARG A 244 14.48 8.65 12.67
N SER A 245 14.65 9.53 13.67
CA SER A 245 15.79 9.45 14.59
C SER A 245 15.81 8.15 15.38
N GLU A 246 14.64 7.68 15.87
CA GLU A 246 14.52 6.37 16.53
C GLU A 246 14.94 5.21 15.62
N VAL A 247 14.59 5.26 14.32
CA VAL A 247 15.03 4.24 13.35
C VAL A 247 16.55 4.28 13.18
N LEU A 248 17.13 5.47 13.04
CA LEU A 248 18.58 5.62 12.88
C LEU A 248 19.35 5.15 14.12
N ASP A 249 18.85 5.45 15.32
CA ASP A 249 19.38 4.91 16.58
C ASP A 249 19.36 3.39 16.56
N LYS A 250 18.23 2.78 16.20
CA LYS A 250 18.13 1.32 16.08
C LYS A 250 19.06 0.73 15.04
N MET A 251 19.28 1.43 13.93
CA MET A 251 20.24 0.97 12.92
C MET A 251 21.69 1.00 13.45
N ALA A 252 22.06 2.01 14.25
CA ALA A 252 23.37 2.10 14.87
C ALA A 252 23.55 1.05 15.98
N GLU A 253 22.56 0.89 16.88
CA GLU A 253 22.53 -0.14 17.92
C GLU A 253 22.73 -1.55 17.32
N ASN A 254 22.09 -1.81 16.18
CA ASN A 254 22.18 -3.09 15.46
C ASN A 254 23.40 -3.18 14.52
N ARG A 255 24.30 -2.18 14.53
CA ARG A 255 25.54 -2.10 13.75
C ARG A 255 25.34 -2.16 12.23
N TYR A 256 24.18 -1.72 11.75
CA TYR A 256 23.89 -1.58 10.32
C TYR A 256 24.50 -0.32 9.71
N ILE A 257 24.73 0.69 10.55
CA ILE A 257 25.42 1.95 10.29
C ILE A 257 26.29 2.28 11.51
N THR A 258 27.20 3.21 11.36
CA THR A 258 27.99 3.80 12.45
C THR A 258 27.19 4.89 13.18
N GLU A 259 27.60 5.21 14.41
CA GLU A 259 27.03 6.33 15.17
C GLU A 259 27.20 7.68 14.44
N ALA A 260 28.31 7.87 13.73
CA ALA A 260 28.57 9.07 12.95
C ALA A 260 27.56 9.22 11.79
N GLU A 261 27.33 8.14 11.02
CA GLU A 261 26.32 8.11 9.96
C GLU A 261 24.90 8.35 10.52
N ALA A 262 24.59 7.81 11.69
CA ALA A 262 23.30 8.04 12.35
C ALA A 262 23.12 9.52 12.73
N VAL A 263 24.13 10.16 13.33
CA VAL A 263 24.10 11.59 13.68
C VAL A 263 23.97 12.46 12.44
N GLU A 264 24.73 12.18 11.39
CA GLU A 264 24.65 12.89 10.11
C GLU A 264 23.26 12.77 9.49
N ALA A 265 22.73 11.55 9.36
CA ALA A 265 21.41 11.31 8.77
C ALA A 265 20.26 11.88 9.61
N LYS A 266 20.43 12.02 10.93
CA LYS A 266 19.49 12.73 11.81
C LYS A 266 19.48 14.24 11.56
N GLY A 267 20.61 14.82 11.16
CA GLY A 267 20.74 16.24 10.82
C GLY A 267 20.18 16.59 9.43
N ALA A 268 20.00 15.60 8.55
CA ALA A 268 19.47 15.83 7.21
C ALA A 268 18.08 16.47 7.22
N GLU A 269 17.89 17.47 6.35
CA GLU A 269 16.62 18.17 6.20
C GLU A 269 15.50 17.25 5.69
N LEU A 270 14.26 17.65 5.94
CA LEU A 270 13.08 16.94 5.50
C LEU A 270 12.72 17.36 4.07
N GLU A 271 13.44 16.81 3.08
CA GLU A 271 13.23 17.07 1.65
C GLU A 271 12.01 16.32 1.09
N LEU A 272 10.80 16.67 1.55
CA LEU A 272 9.58 16.07 1.00
C LEU A 272 9.26 16.63 -0.38
N HIS A 273 9.11 15.72 -1.33
CA HIS A 273 8.59 16.03 -2.65
C HIS A 273 7.40 15.12 -2.92
N LYS A 274 6.20 15.70 -2.84
CA LYS A 274 4.97 14.96 -3.16
C LYS A 274 5.01 14.50 -4.61
N GLY A 275 5.30 13.23 -4.84
CA GLY A 275 5.48 12.75 -6.21
C GLY A 275 4.16 12.66 -6.95
N THR A 276 4.24 12.87 -8.26
CA THR A 276 3.09 12.94 -9.16
C THR A 276 2.94 11.69 -10.03
N ARG A 277 3.80 10.67 -9.87
CA ARG A 277 3.83 9.46 -10.71
C ARG A 277 2.46 8.78 -10.85
N TYR A 278 1.68 8.70 -9.77
CA TYR A 278 0.36 8.06 -9.74
C TYR A 278 -0.81 9.01 -10.03
N THR A 279 -0.54 10.32 -10.17
CA THR A 279 -1.55 11.34 -10.56
C THR A 279 -1.39 11.80 -12.00
N GLN A 280 -0.18 11.69 -12.56
CA GLN A 280 0.12 12.15 -13.91
C GLN A 280 -0.62 11.28 -14.94
N ARG A 281 -1.37 11.94 -15.82
CA ARG A 281 -2.08 11.33 -16.93
C ARG A 281 -1.68 12.04 -18.22
N ARG A 282 -1.38 11.27 -19.25
CA ARG A 282 -1.24 11.71 -20.63
C ARG A 282 -2.55 11.46 -21.35
N GLU A 283 -2.87 12.32 -22.30
CA GLU A 283 -4.11 12.25 -23.10
C GLU A 283 -5.37 12.11 -22.24
N PRO A 284 -5.64 13.05 -21.31
CA PRO A 284 -6.63 12.86 -20.26
C PRO A 284 -8.07 12.64 -20.78
N TYR A 285 -8.46 13.27 -21.90
CA TYR A 285 -9.76 12.99 -22.53
C TYR A 285 -9.89 11.54 -23.01
N PHE A 286 -8.86 11.01 -23.66
CA PHE A 286 -8.84 9.61 -24.09
C PHE A 286 -8.69 8.66 -22.91
N PHE A 287 -7.93 9.05 -21.88
CA PHE A 287 -7.79 8.30 -20.65
C PHE A 287 -9.16 8.10 -19.97
N ASP A 288 -9.95 9.18 -19.84
CA ASP A 288 -11.30 9.11 -19.26
C ASP A 288 -12.25 8.28 -20.13
N TYR A 289 -12.18 8.41 -21.45
CA TYR A 289 -12.93 7.55 -22.38
C TYR A 289 -12.64 6.06 -22.15
N VAL A 290 -11.36 5.70 -22.03
CA VAL A 290 -10.95 4.31 -21.71
C VAL A 290 -11.45 3.90 -20.33
N GLN A 291 -11.40 4.80 -19.35
CA GLN A 291 -11.90 4.53 -18.01
C GLN A 291 -13.41 4.25 -18.00
N GLU A 292 -14.22 5.01 -18.72
CA GLU A 292 -15.66 4.77 -18.88
C GLU A 292 -15.91 3.38 -19.49
N GLN A 293 -15.18 3.02 -20.55
CA GLN A 293 -15.28 1.70 -21.19
C GLN A 293 -14.89 0.54 -20.24
N LEU A 294 -13.87 0.74 -19.40
CA LEU A 294 -13.48 -0.26 -18.40
C LEU A 294 -14.55 -0.44 -17.32
N ILE A 295 -15.18 0.66 -16.89
CA ILE A 295 -16.26 0.63 -15.90
C ILE A 295 -17.50 -0.04 -16.49
N GLU A 296 -17.88 0.28 -17.72
CA GLU A 296 -19.01 -0.33 -18.41
C GLU A 296 -18.82 -1.84 -18.58
N ARG A 297 -17.63 -2.27 -18.99
CA ARG A 297 -17.36 -3.68 -19.27
C ARG A 297 -17.12 -4.54 -18.04
N TYR A 298 -16.44 -4.02 -17.02
CA TYR A 298 -15.97 -4.81 -15.87
C TYR A 298 -16.59 -4.38 -14.53
N GLY A 299 -17.30 -3.26 -14.50
CA GLY A 299 -17.85 -2.68 -13.28
C GLY A 299 -16.81 -1.93 -12.44
N VAL A 300 -17.31 -1.03 -11.60
CA VAL A 300 -16.49 -0.17 -10.71
C VAL A 300 -15.60 -1.00 -9.77
N GLY A 301 -16.08 -2.17 -9.32
CA GLY A 301 -15.34 -3.05 -8.42
C GLY A 301 -14.05 -3.61 -9.05
N VAL A 302 -14.07 -4.03 -10.31
CA VAL A 302 -12.85 -4.50 -11.00
C VAL A 302 -11.91 -3.33 -11.25
N TYR A 303 -12.45 -2.19 -11.69
CA TYR A 303 -11.69 -0.99 -11.96
C TYR A 303 -10.87 -0.51 -10.74
N ARG A 304 -11.48 -0.47 -9.54
CA ARG A 304 -10.81 0.02 -8.31
C ARG A 304 -9.87 -0.97 -7.64
N ARG A 305 -10.03 -2.28 -7.88
CA ARG A 305 -9.22 -3.34 -7.22
C ARG A 305 -7.75 -3.36 -7.65
N GLY A 306 -7.38 -2.65 -8.71
CA GLY A 306 -6.02 -2.67 -9.24
C GLY A 306 -5.71 -3.94 -10.07
N GLY A 307 -4.48 -4.03 -10.56
CA GLY A 307 -3.91 -5.20 -11.24
C GLY A 307 -4.09 -5.25 -12.76
N LEU A 308 -4.81 -4.29 -13.37
CA LEU A 308 -5.05 -4.28 -14.80
C LEU A 308 -3.86 -3.68 -15.57
N LYS A 309 -3.47 -4.34 -16.66
CA LYS A 309 -2.59 -3.76 -17.69
C LYS A 309 -3.42 -3.53 -18.94
N VAL A 310 -3.83 -2.28 -19.15
CA VAL A 310 -4.76 -1.90 -20.21
C VAL A 310 -3.97 -1.37 -21.40
N HIS A 311 -3.93 -2.14 -22.48
CA HIS A 311 -3.30 -1.74 -23.73
C HIS A 311 -4.35 -1.12 -24.65
N THR A 312 -4.16 0.14 -25.02
CA THR A 312 -5.07 0.88 -25.88
C THR A 312 -4.53 0.99 -27.30
N THR A 313 -5.32 1.59 -28.19
CA THR A 313 -4.98 1.73 -29.60
C THR A 313 -4.40 3.10 -29.97
N ILE A 314 -4.41 4.06 -29.04
CA ILE A 314 -3.99 5.42 -29.33
C ILE A 314 -2.50 5.45 -29.64
N ASN A 315 -2.14 6.09 -30.75
CA ASN A 315 -0.76 6.26 -31.17
C ASN A 315 -0.30 7.67 -30.77
N PRO A 316 0.69 7.82 -29.88
CA PRO A 316 1.08 9.14 -29.38
C PRO A 316 1.48 10.12 -30.49
N LYS A 317 2.19 9.66 -31.52
CA LYS A 317 2.58 10.50 -32.66
C LYS A 317 1.37 10.99 -33.47
N THR A 318 0.38 10.12 -33.71
CA THR A 318 -0.85 10.50 -34.42
C THR A 318 -1.69 11.44 -33.56
N GLN A 319 -1.70 11.21 -32.25
CA GLN A 319 -2.39 12.07 -31.29
C GLN A 319 -1.78 13.49 -31.26
N ASP A 320 -0.45 13.60 -31.29
CA ASP A 320 0.25 14.88 -31.41
C ASP A 320 -0.17 15.61 -32.69
N GLN A 321 -0.14 14.93 -33.84
CA GLN A 321 -0.57 15.49 -35.12
C GLN A 321 -2.03 15.98 -35.09
N ALA A 322 -2.93 15.25 -34.43
CA ALA A 322 -4.33 15.65 -34.29
C ALA A 322 -4.47 16.92 -33.43
N ARG A 323 -3.69 17.05 -32.35
CA ARG A 323 -3.67 18.27 -31.53
C ARG A 323 -3.08 19.46 -32.27
N ASP A 324 -1.98 19.25 -32.98
CA ASP A 324 -1.33 20.30 -33.76
C ASP A 324 -2.27 20.81 -34.86
N ALA A 325 -3.01 19.91 -35.52
CA ALA A 325 -4.03 20.28 -36.50
C ALA A 325 -5.15 21.12 -35.87
N ILE A 326 -5.65 20.77 -34.69
CA ILE A 326 -6.65 21.59 -33.99
C ILE A 326 -6.05 22.95 -33.61
N ASN A 327 -4.87 22.97 -33.00
CA ASN A 327 -4.26 24.18 -32.45
C ASN A 327 -3.82 25.17 -33.54
N SER A 328 -3.43 24.68 -34.72
CA SER A 328 -3.02 25.52 -35.86
C SER A 328 -4.15 26.40 -36.39
N TYR A 329 -5.41 26.01 -36.19
CA TYR A 329 -6.60 26.74 -36.69
C TYR A 329 -7.53 27.24 -35.56
N TYR A 330 -7.54 26.55 -34.42
CA TYR A 330 -8.47 26.75 -33.31
C TYR A 330 -7.77 26.70 -31.94
N GLY A 331 -6.51 27.15 -31.89
CA GLY A 331 -5.70 27.17 -30.66
C GLY A 331 -6.09 28.25 -29.65
N ASP A 332 -6.93 29.21 -30.03
CA ASP A 332 -7.48 30.20 -29.11
C ASP A 332 -8.45 29.52 -28.12
N PRO A 333 -8.19 29.56 -26.80
CA PRO A 333 -9.10 29.01 -25.79
C PRO A 333 -10.50 29.66 -25.78
N ALA A 334 -10.62 30.90 -26.28
CA ALA A 334 -11.90 31.59 -26.46
C ALA A 334 -12.57 31.26 -27.81
N GLY A 335 -11.87 30.53 -28.69
CA GLY A 335 -12.35 30.12 -30.00
C GLY A 335 -13.37 28.98 -29.96
N PRO A 336 -13.89 28.57 -31.14
CA PRO A 336 -14.88 27.51 -31.24
C PRO A 336 -14.29 26.16 -30.81
N SER A 337 -15.13 25.36 -30.12
CA SER A 337 -14.73 24.01 -29.71
C SER A 337 -14.63 23.07 -30.92
N SER A 338 -13.54 22.31 -31.00
CA SER A 338 -13.20 21.43 -32.12
C SER A 338 -12.78 20.05 -31.62
N ALA A 339 -12.97 19.02 -32.44
CA ALA A 339 -12.56 17.66 -32.12
C ALA A 339 -12.12 16.91 -33.38
N ILE A 340 -11.15 16.00 -33.22
CA ILE A 340 -10.66 15.12 -34.28
C ILE A 340 -10.61 13.69 -33.73
N VAL A 341 -11.18 12.75 -34.48
CA VAL A 341 -11.01 11.31 -34.25
C VAL A 341 -10.43 10.70 -35.51
N SER A 342 -9.34 9.95 -35.38
CA SER A 342 -8.75 9.17 -36.46
C SER A 342 -8.84 7.69 -36.12
N ILE A 343 -9.40 6.91 -37.05
CA ILE A 343 -9.58 5.48 -36.91
C ILE A 343 -8.88 4.71 -38.03
N ASP A 344 -8.50 3.47 -37.75
CA ASP A 344 -8.14 2.52 -38.79
C ASP A 344 -9.41 1.97 -39.47
N PRO A 345 -9.62 2.18 -40.77
CA PRO A 345 -10.84 1.72 -41.45
C PRO A 345 -10.94 0.20 -41.53
N THR A 346 -9.84 -0.54 -41.39
CA THR A 346 -9.84 -2.01 -41.50
C THR A 346 -10.33 -2.72 -40.23
N ASN A 347 -10.23 -2.05 -39.08
CA ASN A 347 -10.46 -2.70 -37.78
C ASN A 347 -11.09 -1.78 -36.72
N GLY A 348 -11.38 -0.52 -37.06
CA GLY A 348 -12.04 0.45 -36.18
C GLY A 348 -11.17 0.98 -35.03
N LYS A 349 -9.88 0.62 -34.95
CA LYS A 349 -9.00 1.07 -33.86
C LYS A 349 -8.82 2.59 -33.89
N ILE A 350 -9.02 3.23 -32.74
CA ILE A 350 -8.82 4.67 -32.57
C ILE A 350 -7.32 4.96 -32.50
N LYS A 351 -6.77 5.65 -33.51
CA LYS A 351 -5.35 6.06 -33.57
C LYS A 351 -5.12 7.41 -32.91
N ALA A 352 -6.10 8.31 -32.95
CA ALA A 352 -6.10 9.60 -32.26
C ALA A 352 -7.53 10.00 -31.86
N MET A 353 -7.65 10.69 -30.73
CA MET A 353 -8.88 11.29 -30.22
C MET A 353 -8.50 12.58 -29.49
N ALA A 354 -8.63 13.72 -30.18
CA ALA A 354 -8.28 15.03 -29.67
C ALA A 354 -9.52 15.94 -29.61
N SER A 355 -9.56 16.79 -28.59
CA SER A 355 -10.55 17.86 -28.43
C SER A 355 -9.81 19.16 -28.14
N SER A 356 -10.36 20.30 -28.55
CA SER A 356 -9.83 21.61 -28.23
C SER A 356 -10.11 22.01 -26.78
N GLY A 357 -9.26 22.90 -26.26
CA GLY A 357 -9.27 23.35 -24.87
C GLY A 357 -8.31 22.57 -23.97
N THR A 358 -8.11 23.07 -22.76
CA THR A 358 -7.28 22.42 -21.74
C THR A 358 -8.15 21.57 -20.82
N TYR A 359 -7.68 20.38 -20.48
CA TYR A 359 -8.41 19.48 -19.58
C TYR A 359 -8.62 20.05 -18.17
N SER A 360 -7.76 20.99 -17.74
CA SER A 360 -7.93 21.75 -16.48
C SER A 360 -9.17 22.64 -16.50
N ASP A 361 -9.57 23.13 -17.67
CA ASP A 361 -10.61 24.14 -17.83
C ASP A 361 -11.95 23.47 -18.13
N ARG A 362 -11.92 22.38 -18.91
CA ARG A 362 -13.11 21.60 -19.29
C ARG A 362 -12.78 20.11 -19.42
N THR A 363 -13.45 19.28 -18.62
CA THR A 363 -13.30 17.81 -18.68
C THR A 363 -14.21 17.13 -19.71
N PHE A 364 -15.20 17.85 -20.27
CA PHE A 364 -16.09 17.33 -21.31
C PHE A 364 -15.30 16.95 -22.57
N ASN A 365 -15.34 15.66 -22.94
CA ASN A 365 -14.66 15.14 -24.12
C ASN A 365 -15.56 15.31 -25.35
N LEU A 366 -15.36 16.39 -26.11
CA LEU A 366 -16.17 16.69 -27.28
C LEU A 366 -16.14 15.56 -28.32
N ALA A 367 -15.00 14.89 -28.49
CA ALA A 367 -14.86 13.80 -29.46
C ALA A 367 -15.73 12.57 -29.15
N ALA A 368 -15.96 12.27 -27.87
CA ALA A 368 -16.71 11.08 -27.44
C ALA A 368 -18.14 11.41 -26.96
N GLN A 369 -18.33 12.57 -26.35
CA GLN A 369 -19.59 12.98 -25.69
C GLN A 369 -20.35 14.04 -26.48
N GLY A 370 -19.71 14.69 -27.47
CA GLY A 370 -20.29 15.74 -28.29
C GLY A 370 -21.31 15.22 -29.29
N GLN A 371 -22.55 15.01 -28.85
CA GLN A 371 -23.65 14.68 -29.74
C GLN A 371 -24.08 15.92 -30.55
N ARG A 372 -23.95 15.84 -31.88
CA ARG A 372 -24.31 16.91 -32.83
C ARG A 372 -25.07 16.34 -34.01
N GLN A 373 -25.93 17.15 -34.62
CA GLN A 373 -26.58 16.78 -35.88
C GLN A 373 -25.50 16.61 -36.97
N PRO A 374 -25.43 15.47 -37.68
CA PRO A 374 -24.37 15.20 -38.65
C PRO A 374 -24.49 16.02 -39.95
N GLY A 375 -25.64 16.64 -40.19
CA GLY A 375 -25.92 17.40 -41.42
C GLY A 375 -25.67 16.55 -42.67
N SER A 376 -25.05 17.17 -43.68
CA SER A 376 -24.77 16.49 -44.97
C SER A 376 -23.83 15.28 -44.86
N ALA A 377 -23.08 15.10 -43.76
CA ALA A 377 -22.22 13.92 -43.59
C ALA A 377 -23.02 12.62 -43.52
N PHE A 378 -24.30 12.67 -43.14
CA PHE A 378 -25.16 11.47 -43.10
C PHE A 378 -25.61 11.01 -44.49
N LYS A 379 -25.52 11.86 -45.53
CA LYS A 379 -25.89 11.50 -46.91
C LYS A 379 -25.11 10.27 -47.39
N THR A 380 -23.85 10.13 -46.99
CA THR A 380 -23.00 8.98 -47.34
C THR A 380 -23.63 7.66 -46.89
N MET A 381 -24.28 7.61 -45.72
CA MET A 381 -24.92 6.39 -45.22
C MET A 381 -26.13 6.01 -46.07
N VAL A 382 -26.95 7.01 -46.44
CA VAL A 382 -28.14 6.81 -47.29
C VAL A 382 -27.74 6.38 -48.70
N LEU A 383 -26.75 7.06 -49.32
CA LEU A 383 -26.26 6.72 -50.66
C LEU A 383 -25.59 5.34 -50.69
N THR A 384 -24.85 4.97 -49.64
CA THR A 384 -24.27 3.62 -49.54
C THR A 384 -25.36 2.55 -49.45
N ALA A 385 -26.44 2.78 -48.73
CA ALA A 385 -27.58 1.87 -48.67
C ALA A 385 -28.29 1.74 -50.02
N ALA A 386 -28.40 2.84 -50.78
CA ALA A 386 -28.97 2.85 -52.12
C ALA A 386 -28.14 1.98 -53.09
N VAL A 387 -26.83 2.19 -53.14
CA VAL A 387 -25.91 1.39 -53.96
C VAL A 387 -25.95 -0.08 -53.56
N ARG A 388 -25.97 -0.39 -52.25
CA ARG A 388 -26.12 -1.78 -51.77
C ARG A 388 -27.46 -2.43 -52.15
N SER A 389 -28.48 -1.61 -52.41
CA SER A 389 -29.79 -2.08 -52.89
C SER A 389 -29.87 -2.20 -54.42
N GLY A 390 -28.75 -1.98 -55.12
CA GLY A 390 -28.68 -2.09 -56.58
C GLY A 390 -29.05 -0.80 -57.33
N ILE A 391 -29.19 0.33 -56.64
CA ILE A 391 -29.43 1.62 -57.32
C ILE A 391 -28.12 2.06 -57.99
N ASP A 392 -28.20 2.34 -59.28
CA ASP A 392 -27.09 2.84 -60.09
C ASP A 392 -26.64 4.22 -59.58
N PRO A 393 -25.36 4.41 -59.19
CA PRO A 393 -24.86 5.72 -58.74
C PRO A 393 -24.96 6.82 -59.81
N ASP A 394 -25.11 6.48 -61.09
CA ASP A 394 -25.29 7.43 -62.19
C ASP A 394 -26.77 7.81 -62.42
N SER A 395 -27.71 7.21 -61.68
CA SER A 395 -29.14 7.52 -61.79
C SER A 395 -29.49 8.89 -61.19
N THR A 396 -30.26 9.69 -61.92
CA THR A 396 -30.71 11.02 -61.48
C THR A 396 -32.21 10.99 -61.17
N TYR A 397 -32.59 11.46 -59.98
CA TYR A 397 -34.00 11.57 -59.57
C TYR A 397 -34.37 13.05 -59.43
N TYR A 398 -35.37 13.48 -60.18
CA TYR A 398 -35.99 14.80 -60.01
C TYR A 398 -37.28 14.62 -59.24
N THR A 399 -37.41 15.30 -58.09
CA THR A 399 -38.72 15.51 -57.47
C THR A 399 -39.45 16.54 -58.32
N SER A 400 -40.45 16.08 -59.08
CA SER A 400 -41.38 16.95 -59.81
C SER A 400 -42.16 17.86 -58.89
#